data_AF-A0A7X3LRJ0-F1
#
_entry.id   AF-A0A7X3LRJ0-F1
#
_cell.length_a   1.000
_cell.length_b   1.000
_cell.length_c   1.000
_cell.angle_alpha   90.00
_cell.angle_beta   90.00
_cell.angle_gamma   90.00
#
_symmetry.space_group_name_H-M   'P 1'
#
loop_
_entity.id
_entity.type
_entity.pdbx_description
1 polymer ?
#
loop_
_entity_poly.entity_id
_entity_poly.type
_entity_poly.pdbx_seq_one_letter_code
_entity_poly.pdbx_strand_id
1 'polypeptide(L)'
;MKKLIMSLAAILVATPAIAGDVDYSANSQAKSWNLFGEEKARFTGKVTDAICGLTGDCPDDCGGGDRQMVVIREDDDRMFLANKNGQPIFSGAAYDLAKYCGQMVEVDGLLVGDSDITPGLESKLLQIQLIRPIEDKDFAKTNNFTKVWAKKYPEAKGKGPWFRRDPAIKAQIEKTGYFGLGHEVDEKYLEENAE
;
A
#
# COMPACT_ATOMS: atom_id res chain seq x y z
N MET A 1 28.65 68.11 -8.49
CA MET A 1 27.26 67.68 -8.76
C MET A 1 27.31 66.22 -9.25
N LYS A 2 27.23 65.28 -8.30
CA LYS A 2 26.16 64.27 -8.17
C LYS A 2 26.01 63.29 -9.36
N LYS A 3 26.90 62.30 -9.33
CA LYS A 3 26.77 60.84 -9.58
C LYS A 3 25.69 60.34 -10.58
N LEU A 4 26.18 59.68 -11.63
CA LEU A 4 25.49 58.66 -12.43
C LEU A 4 24.88 57.58 -11.51
N ILE A 5 23.62 57.22 -11.75
CA ILE A 5 23.00 56.00 -11.24
C ILE A 5 22.65 55.14 -12.45
N MET A 6 23.35 54.02 -12.58
CA MET A 6 23.12 52.97 -13.57
C MET A 6 22.25 51.91 -12.88
N SER A 7 20.97 51.84 -13.25
CA SER A 7 20.04 50.84 -12.72
C SER A 7 20.20 49.53 -13.48
N LEU A 8 20.81 48.53 -12.84
CA LEU A 8 20.87 47.16 -13.31
C LEU A 8 19.57 46.45 -12.91
N ALA A 9 18.67 46.24 -13.86
CA ALA A 9 17.49 45.41 -13.66
C ALA A 9 17.88 43.92 -13.79
N ALA A 10 18.01 43.23 -12.66
CA ALA A 10 18.17 41.79 -12.62
C ALA A 10 16.81 41.13 -12.88
N ILE A 11 16.61 40.60 -14.09
CA ILE A 11 15.47 39.75 -14.43
C ILE A 11 15.76 38.37 -13.84
N LEU A 12 15.12 38.04 -12.72
CA LEU A 12 15.01 36.65 -12.27
C LEU A 12 14.11 35.92 -13.27
N VAL A 13 14.73 35.14 -14.16
CA VAL A 13 14.02 34.11 -14.91
C VAL A 13 13.70 33.02 -13.89
N ALA A 14 12.49 33.06 -13.34
CA ALA A 14 11.91 31.91 -12.66
C ALA A 14 11.66 30.86 -13.75
N THR A 15 12.65 29.98 -13.99
CA THR A 15 12.40 28.73 -14.69
C THR A 15 11.36 27.97 -13.89
N PRO A 16 10.17 27.67 -14.43
CA PRO A 16 9.32 26.68 -13.80
C PRO A 16 10.17 25.42 -13.74
N ALA A 17 10.37 24.87 -12.55
CA ALA A 17 10.83 23.50 -12.43
C ALA A 17 9.76 22.68 -13.16
N ILE A 18 10.06 22.30 -14.40
CA ILE A 18 9.38 21.18 -15.03
C ILE A 18 9.56 20.05 -14.01
N ALA A 19 8.47 19.56 -13.46
CA ALA A 19 8.44 18.29 -12.75
C ALA A 19 8.98 17.27 -13.75
N GLY A 20 10.30 17.09 -13.77
CA GLY A 20 10.94 16.04 -14.53
C GLY A 20 10.42 14.73 -13.98
N ASP A 21 10.29 13.73 -14.83
CA ASP A 21 9.91 12.39 -14.42
C ASP A 21 10.84 11.94 -13.28
N VAL A 22 10.33 11.96 -12.05
CA VAL A 22 11.08 11.51 -10.89
C VAL A 22 11.22 10.00 -11.02
N ASP A 23 12.45 9.52 -11.17
CA ASP A 23 12.74 8.09 -11.18
C ASP A 23 12.60 7.51 -9.78
N TYR A 24 11.39 7.05 -9.45
CA TYR A 24 11.09 6.38 -8.19
C TYR A 24 11.78 5.03 -8.05
N SER A 25 12.38 4.46 -9.11
CA SER A 25 13.12 3.21 -9.01
C SER A 25 14.53 3.40 -8.42
N ALA A 26 15.03 4.63 -8.44
CA ALA A 26 16.37 4.97 -8.00
C ALA A 26 16.61 4.54 -6.54
N ASN A 27 17.68 3.77 -6.31
CA ASN A 27 18.08 3.27 -4.99
C ASN A 27 17.03 2.41 -4.25
N SER A 28 16.02 1.89 -4.95
CA SER A 28 15.06 0.94 -4.38
C SER A 28 15.72 -0.42 -4.12
N GLN A 29 15.56 -0.89 -2.89
CA GLN A 29 15.95 -2.22 -2.42
C GLN A 29 14.80 -3.23 -2.50
N ALA A 30 13.62 -2.83 -3.01
CA ALA A 30 12.50 -3.72 -3.20
C ALA A 30 12.88 -4.92 -4.08
N LYS A 31 12.41 -6.10 -3.67
CA LYS A 31 12.57 -7.33 -4.44
C LYS A 31 11.40 -7.49 -5.39
N SER A 32 11.70 -7.64 -6.67
CA SER A 32 10.73 -8.03 -7.70
C SER A 32 9.99 -9.31 -7.30
N TRP A 33 8.69 -9.36 -7.57
CA TRP A 33 7.85 -10.54 -7.42
C TRP A 33 7.42 -11.11 -8.79
N ASN A 34 7.93 -10.53 -9.88
CA ASN A 34 7.57 -10.84 -11.27
C ASN A 34 6.07 -10.66 -11.52
N LEU A 35 5.46 -9.66 -10.90
CA LEU A 35 4.08 -9.27 -11.18
C LEU A 35 4.03 -8.48 -12.50
N PHE A 36 2.92 -8.62 -13.20
CA PHE A 36 2.69 -7.86 -14.42
C PHE A 36 2.58 -6.37 -14.12
N GLY A 37 3.26 -5.51 -14.88
CA GLY A 37 3.27 -4.06 -14.68
C GLY A 37 3.91 -3.63 -13.35
N GLU A 38 4.80 -4.44 -12.77
CA GLU A 38 5.50 -4.05 -11.55
C GLU A 38 6.68 -3.10 -11.82
N GLU A 39 6.79 -2.07 -11.01
CA GLU A 39 7.88 -1.11 -11.01
C GLU A 39 8.39 -0.94 -9.58
N LYS A 40 9.70 -0.91 -9.41
CA LYS A 40 10.30 -0.53 -8.13
C LYS A 40 9.97 0.93 -7.82
N ALA A 41 9.60 1.19 -6.58
CA ALA A 41 9.26 2.54 -6.14
C ALA A 41 9.76 2.78 -4.73
N ARG A 42 10.58 3.82 -4.59
CA ARG A 42 11.08 4.37 -3.34
C ARG A 42 10.78 5.87 -3.31
N PHE A 43 10.00 6.30 -2.33
CA PHE A 43 9.55 7.69 -2.23
C PHE A 43 9.12 8.05 -0.81
N THR A 44 9.01 9.36 -0.56
CA THR A 44 8.48 9.93 0.68
C THR A 44 6.98 10.21 0.53
N GLY A 45 6.21 9.99 1.59
CA GLY A 45 4.80 10.32 1.60
C GLY A 45 4.18 10.28 2.99
N LYS A 46 2.96 10.82 3.10
CA LYS A 46 2.16 10.83 4.32
C LYS A 46 1.34 9.56 4.43
N VAL A 47 1.39 8.91 5.59
CA VAL A 47 0.53 7.76 5.89
C VAL A 47 -0.82 8.23 6.41
N THR A 48 -1.90 7.67 5.87
CA THR A 48 -3.26 7.83 6.39
C THR A 48 -4.13 6.63 6.02
N ASP A 49 -5.39 6.58 6.45
CA ASP A 49 -6.38 5.65 5.90
C ASP A 49 -7.10 6.28 4.69
N ALA A 50 -7.56 5.43 3.78
CA ALA A 50 -8.18 5.86 2.53
C ALA A 50 -9.41 6.76 2.75
N ILE A 51 -10.22 6.47 3.78
CA ILE A 51 -11.43 7.24 4.06
C ILE A 51 -11.05 8.64 4.58
N CYS A 52 -10.11 8.72 5.54
CA CYS A 52 -9.57 10.00 6.01
C CYS A 52 -8.97 10.82 4.86
N GLY A 53 -8.14 10.21 4.02
CA GLY A 53 -7.50 10.89 2.89
C GLY A 53 -8.48 11.40 1.83
N LEU A 54 -9.60 10.71 1.61
CA LEU A 54 -10.60 11.09 0.59
C LEU A 54 -11.69 12.03 1.12
N THR A 55 -12.04 11.92 2.40
CA THR A 55 -13.25 12.55 2.95
C THR A 55 -13.01 13.45 4.16
N GLY A 56 -11.85 13.33 4.80
CA GLY A 56 -11.57 13.98 6.09
C GLY A 56 -12.16 13.27 7.31
N ASP A 57 -12.88 12.15 7.15
CA ASP A 57 -13.30 11.30 8.27
C ASP A 57 -12.13 10.48 8.82
N CYS A 58 -11.43 11.07 9.79
CA CYS A 58 -10.18 10.57 10.36
C CYS A 58 -10.38 10.06 11.79
N PRO A 59 -10.48 8.73 12.00
CA PRO A 59 -10.45 8.14 13.33
C PRO A 59 -9.04 8.25 13.93
N ASP A 60 -8.96 8.13 15.25
CA ASP A 60 -7.70 8.02 15.96
C ASP A 60 -6.86 6.85 15.40
N ASP A 61 -5.55 7.06 15.29
CA ASP A 61 -4.57 6.06 14.80
C ASP A 61 -4.95 5.43 13.45
N CYS A 62 -5.66 6.18 12.59
CA CYS A 62 -6.12 5.70 11.28
C CYS A 62 -6.96 4.40 11.38
N GLY A 63 -7.65 4.21 12.52
CA GLY A 63 -8.42 3.02 12.81
C GLY A 63 -7.57 1.80 13.17
N GLY A 64 -6.32 1.96 13.62
CA GLY A 64 -5.48 0.88 14.15
C GLY A 64 -5.13 -0.22 13.14
N GLY A 65 -5.27 0.05 11.84
CA GLY A 65 -5.07 -0.92 10.76
C GLY A 65 -6.31 -1.74 10.37
N ASP A 66 -7.49 -1.43 10.95
CA ASP A 66 -8.77 -2.01 10.51
C ASP A 66 -9.33 -1.30 9.26
N ARG A 67 -8.81 -0.12 8.91
CA ARG A 67 -9.10 0.57 7.65
C ARG A 67 -8.02 0.31 6.60
N GLN A 68 -8.40 0.42 5.32
CA GLN A 68 -7.43 0.35 4.22
C GLN A 68 -6.48 1.55 4.29
N MET A 69 -5.20 1.28 4.52
CA MET A 69 -4.17 2.31 4.62
C MET A 69 -3.68 2.75 3.23
N VAL A 70 -3.24 4.00 3.14
CA VAL A 70 -2.66 4.63 1.96
C VAL A 70 -1.37 5.36 2.29
N VAL A 71 -0.56 5.59 1.27
CA VAL A 71 0.53 6.56 1.30
C VAL A 71 0.23 7.62 0.24
N ILE A 72 0.16 8.88 0.66
CA ILE A 72 0.03 10.03 -0.23
C ILE A 72 1.44 10.56 -0.49
N ARG A 73 1.93 10.42 -1.72
CA ARG A 73 3.30 10.78 -2.08
C ARG A 73 3.49 12.29 -2.05
N GLU A 74 4.64 12.72 -1.53
CA GLU A 74 4.95 14.14 -1.30
C GLU A 74 5.11 14.93 -2.61
N ASP A 75 5.68 14.33 -3.65
CA ASP A 75 6.04 15.05 -4.88
C ASP A 75 4.82 15.48 -5.72
N ASP A 76 3.74 14.69 -5.69
CA ASP A 76 2.62 14.81 -6.64
C ASP A 76 1.24 14.50 -6.07
N ASP A 77 1.12 14.37 -4.74
CA ASP A 77 -0.11 14.06 -4.01
C ASP A 77 -0.83 12.78 -4.48
N ARG A 78 -0.15 11.89 -5.23
CA ARG A 78 -0.75 10.62 -5.65
C ARG A 78 -0.98 9.74 -4.44
N MET A 79 -2.23 9.30 -4.29
CA MET A 79 -2.65 8.38 -3.25
C MET A 79 -2.47 6.93 -3.72
N PHE A 80 -1.68 6.17 -2.99
CA PHE A 80 -1.47 4.74 -3.27
C PHE A 80 -2.10 3.87 -2.19
N LEU A 81 -3.00 2.97 -2.59
CA LEU A 81 -3.53 1.94 -1.71
C LEU A 81 -2.43 0.94 -1.36
N ALA A 82 -2.09 0.84 -0.07
CA ALA A 82 -1.11 -0.11 0.45
C ALA A 82 -1.72 -1.52 0.57
N ASN A 83 -1.99 -2.13 -0.58
CA ASN A 83 -2.78 -3.37 -0.68
C ASN A 83 -1.98 -4.62 -0.28
N LYS A 84 -0.65 -4.55 -0.30
CA LYS A 84 0.21 -5.70 -0.07
C LYS A 84 1.44 -5.31 0.77
N ASN A 85 1.82 -6.18 1.70
CA ASN A 85 3.11 -6.07 2.40
C ASN A 85 4.15 -7.04 1.82
N GLY A 86 5.38 -6.99 2.35
CA GLY A 86 6.50 -7.84 1.95
C GLY A 86 6.33 -9.35 2.22
N GLN A 87 5.19 -9.83 2.71
CA GLN A 87 4.96 -11.26 2.93
C GLN A 87 4.23 -11.92 1.73
N PRO A 88 4.74 -13.03 1.17
CA PRO A 88 4.13 -13.72 0.04
C PRO A 88 2.97 -14.65 0.46
N ILE A 89 2.02 -14.13 1.26
CA ILE A 89 0.96 -14.91 1.92
C ILE A 89 -0.42 -14.25 1.85
N PHE A 90 -0.67 -13.46 0.81
CA PHE A 90 -1.96 -12.77 0.58
C PHE A 90 -2.41 -11.84 1.74
N SER A 91 -1.46 -11.26 2.47
CA SER A 91 -1.66 -10.23 3.49
C SER A 91 -1.48 -8.79 2.97
N GLY A 92 -2.26 -7.85 3.53
CA GLY A 92 -2.09 -6.41 3.31
C GLY A 92 -1.06 -5.76 4.24
N ALA A 93 -0.82 -4.46 4.04
CA ALA A 93 0.13 -3.67 4.83
C ALA A 93 -0.51 -2.75 5.88
N ALA A 94 -1.83 -2.86 6.10
CA ALA A 94 -2.56 -1.95 6.99
C ALA A 94 -1.96 -1.89 8.42
N TYR A 95 -1.72 -3.04 9.05
CA TYR A 95 -1.07 -3.09 10.37
C TYR A 95 0.41 -2.69 10.38
N ASP A 96 1.08 -2.75 9.23
CA ASP A 96 2.45 -2.27 9.10
C ASP A 96 2.47 -0.73 9.08
N LEU A 97 1.45 -0.10 8.50
CA LEU A 97 1.32 1.35 8.32
C LEU A 97 0.65 2.04 9.51
N ALA A 98 -0.28 1.38 10.20
CA ALA A 98 -1.08 1.99 11.28
C ALA A 98 -0.22 2.77 12.29
N LYS A 99 0.90 2.18 12.73
CA LYS A 99 1.85 2.82 13.67
C LYS A 99 2.53 4.11 13.18
N TYR A 100 2.40 4.43 11.89
CA TYR A 100 2.90 5.65 11.26
C TYR A 100 1.78 6.62 10.88
N CYS A 101 0.54 6.40 11.34
CA CYS A 101 -0.61 7.24 11.01
C CYS A 101 -0.28 8.74 11.17
N GLY A 102 -0.53 9.52 10.12
CA GLY A 102 -0.30 10.96 10.07
C GLY A 102 1.16 11.38 9.88
N GLN A 103 2.12 10.46 9.91
CA GLN A 103 3.54 10.74 9.79
C GLN A 103 3.99 10.77 8.32
N MET A 104 5.05 11.54 8.08
CA MET A 104 5.85 11.43 6.85
C MET A 104 6.80 10.25 6.97
N VAL A 105 6.75 9.37 5.99
CA VAL A 105 7.59 8.17 5.90
C VAL A 105 8.25 8.09 4.54
N GLU A 106 9.38 7.41 4.50
CA GLU A 106 9.93 6.87 3.27
C GLU A 106 9.53 5.40 3.15
N VAL A 107 8.97 5.04 2.00
CA VAL A 107 8.57 3.68 1.66
C VAL A 107 9.41 3.16 0.52
N ASP A 108 9.65 1.85 0.51
CA ASP A 108 10.33 1.15 -0.58
C ASP A 108 9.58 -0.16 -0.89
N GLY A 109 9.19 -0.32 -2.14
CA GLY A 109 8.26 -1.36 -2.56
C GLY A 109 8.11 -1.47 -4.07
N LEU A 110 6.99 -2.06 -4.47
CA LEU A 110 6.59 -2.20 -5.87
C LEU A 110 5.28 -1.44 -6.09
N LEU A 111 5.24 -0.60 -7.11
CA LEU A 111 3.99 -0.15 -7.71
C LEU A 111 3.58 -1.16 -8.76
N VAL A 112 2.33 -1.63 -8.70
CA VAL A 112 1.81 -2.67 -9.58
C VAL A 112 0.56 -2.14 -10.26
N GLY A 113 0.56 -2.19 -11.59
CA GLY A 113 -0.57 -1.76 -12.42
C GLY A 113 -0.09 -1.38 -13.81
N ASP A 114 -0.91 -1.67 -14.81
CA ASP A 114 -0.58 -1.47 -16.21
C ASP A 114 -1.78 -0.84 -16.95
N SER A 115 -1.51 0.27 -17.64
CA SER A 115 -2.54 1.04 -18.37
C SER A 115 -3.16 0.26 -19.51
N ASP A 116 -2.50 -0.76 -20.06
CA ASP A 116 -3.02 -1.58 -21.14
C ASP A 116 -4.03 -2.61 -20.63
N ILE A 117 -3.89 -3.05 -19.38
CA ILE A 117 -4.88 -3.94 -18.71
C ILE A 117 -6.06 -3.14 -18.17
N THR A 118 -5.81 -1.94 -17.65
CA THR A 118 -6.85 -1.06 -17.13
C THR A 118 -6.86 0.29 -17.86
N PRO A 119 -7.33 0.35 -19.12
CA PRO A 119 -7.34 1.58 -19.90
C PRO A 119 -8.09 2.71 -19.20
N GLY A 120 -7.46 3.87 -19.11
CA GLY A 120 -8.01 5.05 -18.42
C GLY A 120 -7.86 5.03 -16.90
N LEU A 121 -7.27 3.97 -16.33
CA LEU A 121 -6.89 3.91 -14.92
C LEU A 121 -5.36 3.91 -14.80
N GLU A 122 -4.81 5.08 -14.47
CA GLU A 122 -3.37 5.24 -14.17
C GLU A 122 -3.03 4.88 -12.72
N SER A 123 -4.02 4.44 -11.95
CA SER A 123 -3.86 4.06 -10.55
C SER A 123 -3.02 2.79 -10.44
N LYS A 124 -1.96 2.85 -9.63
CA LYS A 124 -1.15 1.69 -9.27
C LYS A 124 -1.43 1.30 -7.81
N LEU A 125 -1.40 0.02 -7.53
CA LEU A 125 -1.43 -0.51 -6.18
C LEU A 125 -0.02 -0.54 -5.63
N LEU A 126 0.14 -0.21 -4.34
CA LEU A 126 1.43 -0.22 -3.69
C LEU A 126 1.58 -1.50 -2.85
N GLN A 127 2.61 -2.27 -3.19
CA GLN A 127 3.16 -3.30 -2.34
C GLN A 127 4.36 -2.73 -1.58
N ILE A 128 4.20 -2.47 -0.30
CA ILE A 128 5.29 -1.96 0.54
C ILE A 128 6.13 -3.15 1.02
N GLN A 129 7.46 -3.03 0.99
CA GLN A 129 8.38 -4.03 1.54
C GLN A 129 9.16 -3.47 2.72
N LEU A 130 9.50 -2.19 2.66
CA LEU A 130 10.22 -1.46 3.69
C LEU A 130 9.56 -0.10 3.96
N ILE A 131 9.64 0.35 5.21
CA ILE A 131 9.11 1.64 5.65
C ILE A 131 9.96 2.21 6.78
N ARG A 132 10.15 3.52 6.81
CA ARG A 132 10.77 4.26 7.93
C ARG A 132 10.20 5.68 8.02
N PRO A 133 10.08 6.27 9.22
CA PRO A 133 9.97 7.72 9.35
C PRO A 133 11.13 8.40 8.62
N ILE A 134 10.90 9.58 8.03
CA ILE A 134 11.94 10.29 7.26
C ILE A 134 13.19 10.65 8.10
N GLU A 135 13.02 10.79 9.41
CA GLU A 135 14.10 11.09 10.36
C GLU A 135 14.92 9.85 10.75
N ASP A 136 14.40 8.66 10.47
CA ASP A 136 15.04 7.40 10.84
C ASP A 136 16.02 6.94 9.76
N LYS A 137 17.13 6.34 10.19
CA LYS A 137 18.14 5.80 9.27
C LYS A 137 17.82 4.39 8.80
N ASP A 138 17.12 3.60 9.61
CA ASP A 138 16.95 2.17 9.35
C ASP A 138 15.53 1.86 8.90
N PHE A 139 15.44 1.07 7.83
CA PHE A 139 14.15 0.57 7.33
C PHE A 139 13.61 -0.57 8.19
N ALA A 140 12.34 -0.48 8.55
CA ALA A 140 11.57 -1.60 9.08
C ALA A 140 10.99 -2.43 7.93
N LYS A 141 10.99 -3.76 8.07
CA LYS A 141 10.30 -4.66 7.14
C LYS A 141 8.79 -4.62 7.40
N THR A 142 8.00 -4.54 6.34
CA THR A 142 6.55 -4.69 6.42
C THR A 142 6.17 -6.17 6.38
N ASN A 143 5.97 -6.78 7.54
CA ASN A 143 5.67 -8.20 7.68
C ASN A 143 4.88 -8.54 8.95
N ASN A 144 4.10 -7.57 9.45
CA ASN A 144 3.48 -7.67 10.76
C ASN A 144 2.14 -8.42 10.74
N PHE A 145 1.49 -8.55 9.57
CA PHE A 145 0.14 -9.11 9.46
C PHE A 145 -0.05 -10.43 10.22
N THR A 146 0.78 -11.44 9.97
CA THR A 146 0.61 -12.75 10.63
C THR A 146 0.84 -12.72 12.13
N LYS A 147 1.66 -11.79 12.63
CA LYS A 147 1.89 -11.62 14.07
C LYS A 147 0.65 -11.04 14.73
N VAL A 148 0.05 -10.02 14.11
CA VAL A 148 -1.20 -9.40 14.59
C VAL A 148 -2.35 -10.40 14.51
N TRP A 149 -2.49 -11.09 13.37
CA TRP A 149 -3.49 -12.14 13.17
C TRP A 149 -3.38 -13.25 14.23
N ALA A 150 -2.18 -13.78 14.49
CA ALA A 150 -1.98 -14.83 15.48
C ALA A 150 -2.28 -14.36 16.92
N LYS A 151 -2.04 -13.08 17.23
CA LYS A 151 -2.42 -12.48 18.51
C LYS A 151 -3.94 -12.32 18.64
N LYS A 152 -4.62 -11.98 17.55
CA LYS A 152 -6.09 -11.84 17.49
C LYS A 152 -6.81 -13.18 17.61
N TYR A 153 -6.23 -14.24 17.03
CA TYR A 153 -6.81 -15.59 16.97
C TYR A 153 -5.87 -16.65 17.56
N PRO A 154 -5.61 -16.63 18.89
CA PRO A 154 -4.70 -17.58 19.53
C PRO A 154 -5.15 -19.05 19.46
N GLU A 155 -6.43 -19.29 19.20
CA GLU A 155 -7.04 -20.61 18.98
C GLU A 155 -6.82 -21.17 17.57
N ALA A 156 -6.47 -20.32 16.58
CA ALA A 156 -6.25 -20.71 15.18
C ALA A 156 -4.88 -21.42 14.95
N LYS A 157 -4.58 -22.40 15.80
CA LYS A 157 -3.34 -23.19 15.82
C LYS A 157 -3.25 -24.15 14.64
N GLY A 158 -2.04 -24.47 14.20
CA GLY A 158 -1.77 -25.48 13.16
C GLY A 158 -0.69 -25.06 12.16
N LYS A 159 -0.43 -25.94 11.19
CA LYS A 159 0.49 -25.69 10.05
C LYS A 159 -0.30 -25.28 8.80
N GLY A 160 0.40 -24.66 7.85
CA GLY A 160 -0.18 -24.23 6.56
C GLY A 160 -0.67 -22.77 6.54
N PRO A 161 -1.32 -22.35 5.43
CA PRO A 161 -1.75 -20.97 5.22
C PRO A 161 -2.69 -20.47 6.32
N TRP A 162 -2.52 -19.22 6.72
CA TRP A 162 -3.29 -18.61 7.81
C TRP A 162 -4.80 -18.60 7.51
N PHE A 163 -5.18 -18.29 6.26
CA PHE A 163 -6.57 -18.12 5.84
C PHE A 163 -7.39 -19.42 5.95
N ARG A 164 -6.75 -20.59 5.87
CA ARG A 164 -7.43 -21.88 6.09
C ARG A 164 -7.81 -22.12 7.56
N ARG A 165 -7.23 -21.34 8.47
CA ARG A 165 -7.46 -21.43 9.92
C ARG A 165 -8.16 -20.21 10.48
N ASP A 166 -8.37 -19.20 9.66
CA ASP A 166 -9.01 -17.96 10.07
C ASP A 166 -10.48 -18.22 10.47
N PRO A 167 -10.91 -17.84 11.70
CA PRO A 167 -12.28 -18.06 12.14
C PRO A 167 -13.34 -17.35 11.30
N ALA A 168 -13.04 -16.16 10.77
CA ALA A 168 -14.00 -15.40 9.97
C ALA A 168 -14.19 -16.05 8.58
N ILE A 169 -13.11 -16.56 7.99
CA ILE A 169 -13.20 -17.32 6.73
C ILE A 169 -13.98 -18.62 6.93
N LYS A 170 -13.70 -19.37 8.00
CA LYS A 170 -14.45 -20.59 8.33
C LYS A 170 -15.93 -20.30 8.55
N ALA A 171 -16.25 -19.25 9.28
CA ALA A 171 -17.64 -18.84 9.52
C ALA A 171 -18.35 -18.49 8.20
N GLN A 172 -17.66 -17.88 7.23
CA GLN A 172 -18.27 -17.64 5.92
C GLN A 172 -18.48 -18.91 5.11
N ILE A 173 -17.52 -19.83 5.09
CA ILE A 173 -17.68 -21.11 4.42
C ILE A 173 -18.84 -21.90 5.03
N GLU A 174 -18.98 -21.90 6.36
CA GLU A 174 -20.11 -22.54 7.05
C GLU A 174 -21.44 -21.89 6.65
N LYS A 175 -21.47 -20.56 6.47
CA LYS A 175 -22.68 -19.83 6.11
C LYS A 175 -23.09 -20.03 4.65
N THR A 176 -22.14 -20.01 3.71
CA THR A 176 -22.45 -19.86 2.27
C THR A 176 -21.75 -20.87 1.36
N GLY A 177 -21.07 -21.87 1.92
CA GLY A 177 -20.21 -22.76 1.14
C GLY A 177 -18.90 -22.07 0.72
N TYR A 178 -18.02 -22.86 0.10
CA TYR A 178 -16.73 -22.47 -0.45
C TYR A 178 -16.84 -21.46 -1.58
N PHE A 179 -17.87 -21.55 -2.43
CA PHE A 179 -18.07 -20.60 -3.52
C PHE A 179 -18.81 -19.33 -3.11
N GLY A 180 -19.38 -19.30 -1.89
CA GLY A 180 -20.22 -18.19 -1.45
C GLY A 180 -21.61 -18.15 -2.10
N LEU A 181 -21.99 -19.23 -2.80
CA LEU A 181 -23.25 -19.35 -3.55
C LEU A 181 -24.27 -20.29 -2.89
N GLY A 182 -23.93 -20.84 -1.72
CA GLY A 182 -24.74 -21.81 -0.97
C GLY A 182 -24.21 -23.25 -1.11
N HIS A 183 -24.48 -24.06 -0.08
CA HIS A 183 -24.00 -25.45 0.00
C HIS A 183 -24.51 -26.35 -1.13
N GLU A 184 -25.73 -26.11 -1.62
CA GLU A 184 -26.29 -26.88 -2.74
C GLU A 184 -25.48 -26.70 -4.04
N VAL A 185 -24.94 -25.50 -4.27
CA VAL A 185 -24.11 -25.20 -5.45
C VAL A 185 -22.75 -25.89 -5.33
N ASP A 186 -22.17 -25.87 -4.13
CA ASP A 186 -20.93 -26.58 -3.83
C ASP A 186 -21.08 -28.09 -4.05
N GLU A 187 -22.13 -28.70 -3.50
CA GLU A 187 -22.42 -30.13 -3.65
C GLU A 187 -22.60 -30.52 -5.11
N LYS A 188 -23.43 -29.78 -5.84
CA LYS A 188 -23.65 -30.03 -7.27
C LYS A 188 -22.35 -29.93 -8.08
N TYR A 189 -21.53 -28.91 -7.82
CA TYR A 189 -20.24 -28.78 -8.49
C TYR A 189 -19.34 -29.99 -8.22
N LEU A 190 -19.29 -30.45 -6.97
CA LEU A 190 -18.49 -31.63 -6.60
C LEU A 190 -19.03 -32.90 -7.27
N GLU A 191 -20.35 -33.10 -7.36
CA GLU A 191 -20.92 -34.25 -8.07
C GLU A 191 -20.58 -34.24 -9.58
N GLU A 192 -20.63 -33.07 -10.21
CA GLU A 192 -20.37 -32.92 -11.65
C GLU A 192 -18.87 -32.99 -12.01
N ASN A 193 -17.97 -32.76 -11.03
CA ASN A 193 -16.53 -32.58 -11.28
C ASN A 193 -15.61 -33.42 -10.37
N ALA A 194 -16.15 -34.33 -9.55
CA ALA A 194 -15.34 -35.28 -8.80
C ALA A 194 -14.78 -36.34 -9.77
N GLU A 195 -13.47 -36.27 -10.04
CA GLU A 195 -12.70 -37.36 -10.68
C GLU A 195 -12.54 -38.57 -9.76
#